data_AF-A0A3B4A788-F1
#
_entry.id   AF-A0A3B4A788-F1
#
_cell.length_a   1.000
_cell.length_b   1.000
_cell.length_c   1.000
_cell.angle_alpha   90.00
_cell.angle_beta   90.00
_cell.angle_gamma   90.00
#
_symmetry.space_group_name_H-M   'P 1'
#
loop_
_entity.id
_entity.type
_entity.pdbx_description
1 polymer ?
#
loop_
_entity_poly.entity_id
_entity_poly.type
_entity_poly.pdbx_seq_one_letter_code
_entity_poly.pdbx_strand_id
1 'polypeptide(L)'
;SRKNSLLTSINLSISSLFLCSFALITCSYCVPLQPPVVPRSTVASVNVTVQGESGTLSKKAKVLIEPATFIHIIQTDKPIYKPGQTVKFRITSLDANFIPVKRVDPNTNRIAQWLDNTIDGGILDLSHPIIPEAAQGSYVITATTEQGEQVQHSFDIKEYVLPKYEVKVQLPNVITILDKEAEFKVCGKYTYGKPVVGSVKAVFCRRAFRGYWYGNSYQDVCKNFQLTTDKSGCTSQTVDLSEFFLNKSGYHDSFQVEAELQEFGTGVTLKGSARTSFTNDIRTVTFEDEPASYKPGIAFEGKVNMNYTFKRVFIFFPVNKGVLTIPLRQVVKLAPVAQVLVYTVMPGGEAVADSKDFPVQLCLSNKVKERHRKKSHAFT
;
A
#
# COMPACT_ATOMS: atom_id res chain seq x y z
N SER A 1 34.81 -24.91 14.34
CA SER A 1 33.57 -24.45 13.71
C SER A 1 32.62 -25.64 13.56
N ARG A 2 31.71 -25.85 14.53
CA ARG A 2 30.75 -26.96 14.50
C ARG A 2 29.63 -26.60 13.52
N LYS A 3 29.63 -27.22 12.35
CA LYS A 3 28.49 -27.20 11.41
C LYS A 3 27.38 -28.06 12.01
N ASN A 4 26.47 -27.44 12.77
CA ASN A 4 25.23 -28.10 13.16
C ASN A 4 24.31 -28.17 11.93
N SER A 5 24.46 -29.22 11.12
CA SER A 5 23.49 -29.56 10.08
C SER A 5 22.31 -30.28 10.73
N LEU A 6 21.16 -29.61 10.83
CA LEU A 6 19.89 -30.26 11.19
C LEU A 6 19.50 -31.21 10.06
N LEU A 7 19.67 -32.52 10.30
CA LEU A 7 19.19 -33.59 9.44
C LEU A 7 17.84 -34.04 9.99
N THR A 8 16.77 -33.65 9.30
CA THR A 8 15.43 -34.21 9.56
C THR A 8 15.17 -35.25 8.47
N SER A 9 15.04 -36.51 8.86
CA SER A 9 14.70 -37.63 7.98
C SER A 9 13.25 -38.04 8.21
N ILE A 10 12.45 -38.03 7.15
CA ILE A 10 11.04 -38.44 7.20
C ILE A 10 10.95 -39.79 6.51
N ASN A 11 10.70 -40.86 7.29
CA ASN A 11 10.41 -42.18 6.76
C ASN A 11 8.89 -42.32 6.63
N LEU A 12 8.38 -42.36 5.39
CA LEU A 12 6.98 -42.68 5.10
C LEU A 12 6.92 -44.16 4.69
N SER A 13 6.30 -45.01 5.50
CA SER A 13 6.06 -46.42 5.17
C SER A 13 4.79 -46.56 4.33
N ILE A 14 4.86 -47.38 3.28
CA ILE A 14 3.79 -47.62 2.30
C ILE A 14 2.52 -48.24 2.92
N SER A 15 2.61 -48.78 4.13
CA SER A 15 1.45 -49.29 4.89
C SER A 15 0.41 -48.22 5.27
N SER A 16 0.69 -46.94 5.04
CA SER A 16 -0.22 -45.82 5.33
C SER A 16 -0.93 -45.22 4.11
N LEU A 17 -0.71 -45.79 2.90
CA LEU A 17 -1.08 -45.18 1.62
C LEU A 17 -1.91 -46.12 0.73
N PHE A 18 -3.05 -46.64 1.19
CA PHE A 18 -4.00 -47.27 0.26
C PHE A 18 -5.45 -47.03 0.65
N LEU A 19 -6.13 -46.17 -0.14
CA LEU A 19 -7.50 -46.32 -0.63
C LEU A 19 -7.80 -45.18 -1.60
N CYS A 20 -7.76 -45.43 -2.91
CA CYS A 20 -8.52 -44.63 -3.88
C CYS A 20 -8.75 -45.41 -5.18
N SER A 21 -10.02 -45.39 -5.62
CA SER A 21 -10.58 -46.16 -6.73
C SER A 21 -10.44 -45.44 -8.08
N PHE A 22 -10.54 -46.26 -9.14
CA PHE A 22 -10.45 -45.98 -10.57
C PHE A 22 -11.19 -44.72 -11.05
N ALA A 23 -10.53 -44.03 -11.98
CA ALA A 23 -10.94 -42.86 -12.79
C ALA A 23 -10.64 -41.46 -12.19
N LEU A 24 -9.50 -40.90 -12.59
CA LEU A 24 -9.15 -39.47 -12.57
C LEU A 24 -9.14 -38.76 -11.20
N ILE A 25 -8.33 -39.20 -10.24
CA ILE A 25 -7.72 -38.30 -9.24
C ILE A 25 -6.36 -38.89 -8.86
N THR A 26 -5.27 -38.20 -9.18
CA THR A 26 -3.97 -38.48 -8.58
C THR A 26 -4.06 -38.18 -7.09
N CYS A 27 -3.89 -39.19 -6.23
CA CYS A 27 -3.86 -39.00 -4.77
C CYS A 27 -2.61 -38.20 -4.36
N SER A 28 -2.77 -36.90 -4.16
CA SER A 28 -1.77 -36.05 -3.53
C SER A 28 -2.00 -36.02 -2.02
N TYR A 29 -0.97 -36.35 -1.23
CA TYR A 29 -1.00 -36.21 0.23
C TYR A 29 -0.03 -35.10 0.66
N CYS A 30 -0.52 -34.18 1.49
CA CYS A 30 0.28 -33.07 2.02
C CYS A 30 0.69 -33.37 3.46
N VAL A 31 1.99 -33.36 3.74
CA VAL A 31 2.53 -33.50 5.10
C VAL A 31 2.97 -32.11 5.59
N PRO A 32 2.36 -31.55 6.65
CA PRO A 32 2.86 -30.32 7.24
C PRO A 32 4.19 -30.57 7.93
N LEU A 33 5.19 -29.75 7.64
CA LEU A 33 6.51 -29.80 8.26
C LEU A 33 6.70 -28.55 9.13
N GLN A 34 7.12 -28.75 10.37
CA GLN A 34 7.51 -27.64 11.26
C GLN A 34 9.02 -27.41 11.11
N PRO A 35 9.45 -26.28 10.51
CA PRO A 35 10.87 -25.98 10.37
C PRO A 35 11.48 -25.59 11.73
N PRO A 36 12.79 -25.85 11.94
CA PRO A 36 13.49 -25.41 13.14
C PRO A 36 13.59 -23.88 13.19
N VAL A 37 13.52 -23.32 14.39
CA VAL A 37 13.76 -21.87 14.61
C VAL A 37 15.24 -21.57 14.42
N VAL A 38 15.56 -20.72 13.45
CA VAL A 38 16.94 -20.33 13.11
C VAL A 38 17.16 -18.84 13.37
N PRO A 39 18.31 -18.43 13.95
CA PRO A 39 18.58 -17.02 14.25
C PRO A 39 19.06 -16.22 13.03
N ARG A 40 19.52 -16.90 11.97
CA ARG A 40 20.01 -16.32 10.72
C ARG A 40 19.61 -17.24 9.57
N SER A 41 19.66 -16.71 8.35
CA SER A 41 19.43 -17.52 7.15
C SER A 41 20.43 -18.68 7.11
N THR A 42 19.90 -19.90 7.07
CA THR A 42 20.71 -21.13 7.10
C THR A 42 20.26 -22.07 5.99
N VAL A 43 21.25 -22.69 5.34
CA VAL A 43 20.98 -23.70 4.31
C VAL A 43 20.86 -25.06 4.98
N ALA A 44 19.69 -25.68 4.88
CA ALA A 44 19.44 -27.04 5.33
C ALA A 44 19.30 -27.99 4.14
N SER A 45 19.45 -29.29 4.38
CA SER A 45 19.25 -30.32 3.35
C SER A 45 18.10 -31.25 3.74
N VAL A 46 17.06 -31.30 2.92
CA VAL A 46 15.93 -32.21 3.07
C VAL A 46 16.22 -33.47 2.25
N ASN A 47 16.20 -34.63 2.90
CA ASN A 47 16.33 -35.92 2.25
C ASN A 47 14.98 -36.64 2.28
N VAL A 48 14.42 -36.92 1.11
CA VAL A 48 13.16 -37.65 0.97
C VAL A 48 13.48 -39.06 0.50
N THR A 49 13.08 -40.06 1.30
CA THR A 49 13.26 -41.48 1.01
C THR A 49 11.90 -42.15 0.87
N VAL A 50 11.64 -42.75 -0.29
CA VAL A 50 10.44 -43.54 -0.58
C VAL A 50 10.86 -45.00 -0.64
N GLN A 51 10.37 -45.82 0.29
CA GLN A 51 10.67 -47.25 0.34
C GLN A 51 9.49 -48.05 -0.21
N GLY A 52 9.66 -48.59 -1.42
CA GLY A 52 8.78 -49.51 -2.13
C GLY A 52 9.09 -50.99 -1.88
N GLU A 53 8.14 -51.87 -2.16
CA GLU A 53 8.40 -53.33 -2.21
C GLU A 53 9.45 -53.69 -3.27
N SER A 54 9.49 -52.96 -4.40
CA SER A 54 10.42 -53.21 -5.50
C SER A 54 11.70 -52.35 -5.48
N GLY A 55 11.91 -51.51 -4.45
CA GLY A 55 13.12 -50.68 -4.37
C GLY A 55 12.97 -49.42 -3.50
N THR A 56 14.11 -48.81 -3.17
CA THR A 56 14.19 -47.56 -2.39
C THR A 56 14.66 -46.41 -3.27
N LEU A 57 13.89 -45.33 -3.33
CA LEU A 57 14.27 -44.09 -4.00
C LEU A 57 14.63 -43.03 -2.95
N SER A 58 15.74 -42.32 -3.14
CA SER A 58 16.14 -41.22 -2.26
C SER A 58 16.54 -39.99 -3.05
N LYS A 59 16.09 -38.81 -2.61
CA LYS A 59 16.45 -37.53 -3.24
C LYS A 59 16.75 -36.49 -2.17
N LYS A 60 17.88 -35.81 -2.33
CA LYS A 60 18.32 -34.71 -1.47
C LYS A 60 18.11 -33.37 -2.17
N ALA A 61 17.52 -32.42 -1.46
CA ALA A 61 17.35 -31.04 -1.89
C ALA A 61 17.94 -30.09 -0.83
N LYS A 62 18.57 -29.00 -1.27
CA LYS A 62 19.01 -27.92 -0.37
C LYS A 62 17.90 -26.87 -0.31
N VAL A 63 17.54 -26.45 0.89
CA VAL A 63 16.53 -25.44 1.17
C VAL A 63 17.13 -24.32 2.01
N LEU A 64 16.73 -23.09 1.74
CA LEU A 64 17.09 -21.93 2.56
C LEU A 64 16.00 -21.75 3.62
N ILE A 65 16.41 -21.72 4.89
CA ILE A 65 15.51 -21.41 6.02
C ILE A 65 15.84 -19.99 6.46
N GLU A 66 14.87 -19.09 6.32
CA GLU A 66 14.94 -17.72 6.80
C GLU A 66 14.37 -17.61 8.22
N PRO A 67 14.89 -16.69 9.05
CA PRO A 67 14.34 -16.44 10.38
C PRO A 67 12.90 -15.89 10.27
N ALA A 68 12.08 -16.19 11.28
CA ALA A 68 10.73 -15.64 11.35
C ALA A 68 10.79 -14.10 11.43
N THR A 69 10.07 -13.44 10.52
CA THR A 69 9.93 -11.98 10.48
C THR A 69 8.71 -11.54 11.28
N PHE A 70 8.84 -10.38 11.91
CA PHE A 70 7.78 -9.76 12.70
C PHE A 70 7.51 -8.36 12.16
N ILE A 71 6.25 -7.92 12.26
CA ILE A 71 5.83 -6.60 11.83
C ILE A 71 5.63 -5.75 13.07
N HIS A 72 6.45 -4.72 13.22
CA HIS A 72 6.36 -3.77 14.34
C HIS A 72 5.79 -2.44 13.84
N ILE A 73 4.74 -1.94 14.51
CA ILE A 73 4.05 -0.70 14.15
C ILE A 73 4.02 0.23 15.36
N ILE A 74 4.43 1.48 15.16
CA ILE A 74 4.35 2.54 16.16
C ILE A 74 3.26 3.51 15.72
N GLN A 75 2.35 3.87 16.62
CA GLN A 75 1.29 4.84 16.36
C GLN A 75 1.16 5.82 17.53
N THR A 76 1.11 7.11 17.21
CA THR A 76 0.83 8.19 18.17
C THR A 76 -0.66 8.55 18.20
N ASP A 77 -1.15 9.12 19.31
CA ASP A 77 -2.54 9.60 19.43
C ASP A 77 -2.81 10.82 18.55
N LYS A 78 -1.78 11.64 18.32
CA LYS A 78 -1.82 12.82 17.46
C LYS A 78 -0.60 12.86 16.54
N PRO A 79 -0.71 13.44 15.33
CA PRO A 79 0.43 13.71 14.47
C PRO A 79 1.24 14.94 14.92
N ILE A 80 0.61 15.86 15.66
CA ILE A 80 1.17 17.16 16.07
C ILE A 80 0.91 17.39 17.56
N TYR A 81 1.95 17.78 18.30
CA TYR A 81 1.89 18.16 19.72
C TYR A 81 2.33 19.60 19.95
N LYS A 82 1.81 20.21 21.02
CA LYS A 82 2.31 21.49 21.52
C LYS A 82 3.42 21.25 22.56
N PRO A 83 4.36 22.19 22.73
CA PRO A 83 5.28 22.16 23.87
C PRO A 83 4.52 22.03 25.20
N GLY A 84 5.02 21.22 26.12
CA GLY A 84 4.35 20.93 27.39
C GLY A 84 3.27 19.83 27.34
N GLN A 85 2.90 19.31 26.17
CA GLN A 85 1.94 18.20 26.06
C GLN A 85 2.58 16.83 26.30
N THR A 86 1.78 15.89 26.81
CA THR A 86 2.17 14.48 26.87
C THR A 86 1.90 13.78 25.55
N VAL A 87 2.93 13.18 24.96
CA VAL A 87 2.85 12.30 23.80
C VAL A 87 2.38 10.92 24.26
N LYS A 88 1.28 10.43 23.71
CA LYS A 88 0.81 9.06 23.94
C LYS A 88 1.00 8.26 22.67
N PHE A 89 1.63 7.09 22.79
CA PHE A 89 1.90 6.24 21.64
C PHE A 89 1.82 4.78 22.03
N ARG A 90 1.48 3.95 21.05
CA ARG A 90 1.42 2.50 21.20
C ARG A 90 2.35 1.83 20.20
N ILE A 91 2.98 0.76 20.64
CA ILE A 91 3.81 -0.10 19.82
C ILE A 91 3.11 -1.45 19.74
N THR A 92 2.95 -2.00 18.54
CA THR A 92 2.33 -3.30 18.32
C THR A 92 3.28 -4.20 17.55
N SER A 93 3.46 -5.43 18.03
CA SER A 93 4.30 -6.46 17.41
C SER A 93 3.42 -7.59 16.90
N LEU A 94 3.45 -7.84 15.59
CA LEU A 94 2.63 -8.83 14.91
C LEU A 94 3.52 -9.90 14.26
N ASP A 95 3.03 -11.12 14.12
CA ASP A 95 3.66 -12.16 13.31
C ASP A 95 3.32 -12.02 11.81
N ALA A 96 3.88 -12.90 10.97
CA ALA A 96 3.59 -12.97 9.54
C ALA A 96 2.10 -13.25 9.21
N ASN A 97 1.31 -13.73 10.18
CA ASN A 97 -0.13 -13.95 10.05
C ASN A 97 -0.97 -12.80 10.64
N PHE A 98 -0.34 -11.67 10.98
CA PHE A 98 -0.96 -10.51 11.64
C PHE A 98 -1.57 -10.81 13.01
N ILE A 99 -1.02 -11.78 13.74
CA ILE A 99 -1.40 -12.15 15.11
C ILE A 99 -0.42 -11.46 16.08
N PRO A 100 -0.92 -10.82 17.15
CA PRO A 100 -0.06 -10.14 18.11
C PRO A 100 0.84 -11.11 18.89
N VAL A 101 2.12 -10.74 19.04
CA VAL A 101 3.14 -11.53 19.75
C VAL A 101 3.74 -10.72 20.90
N LYS A 102 3.96 -11.39 22.04
CA LYS A 102 4.62 -10.80 23.22
C LYS A 102 6.14 -10.98 23.10
N ARG A 103 6.89 -9.90 22.91
CA ARG A 103 8.37 -9.92 22.86
C ARG A 103 8.96 -8.62 23.40
N VAL A 104 9.95 -8.71 24.29
CA VAL A 104 10.56 -7.58 25.01
C VAL A 104 11.95 -7.31 24.44
N ASP A 105 12.34 -6.03 24.34
CA ASP A 105 13.64 -5.61 23.80
C ASP A 105 14.43 -4.75 24.80
N PRO A 106 15.78 -4.88 24.86
CA PRO A 106 16.65 -4.02 25.66
C PRO A 106 17.46 -2.99 24.84
N ASN A 107 17.49 -1.77 25.39
CA ASN A 107 18.49 -0.69 25.26
C ASN A 107 18.89 -0.09 23.88
N THR A 108 18.77 1.25 23.77
CA THR A 108 19.74 2.18 23.13
C THR A 108 19.47 3.62 23.61
N ASN A 109 20.51 4.46 23.66
CA ASN A 109 20.55 5.79 24.31
C ASN A 109 19.67 6.86 23.63
N ARG A 110 18.72 7.49 24.36
CA ARG A 110 17.63 8.36 23.83
C ARG A 110 17.11 9.36 24.88
N ILE A 111 16.40 10.41 24.45
CA ILE A 111 15.78 11.47 25.29
C ILE A 111 14.85 10.89 26.37
N ALA A 112 14.19 9.78 26.06
CA ALA A 112 13.49 8.92 27.00
C ALA A 112 13.63 7.47 26.55
N GLN A 113 13.72 6.58 27.52
CA GLN A 113 13.97 5.17 27.29
C GLN A 113 13.11 4.34 28.24
N TRP A 114 12.45 3.31 27.69
CA TRP A 114 11.67 2.34 28.44
C TRP A 114 12.37 1.00 28.38
N LEU A 115 12.55 0.36 29.53
CA LEU A 115 13.21 -0.92 29.68
C LEU A 115 12.24 -1.93 30.29
N ASP A 116 12.19 -3.13 29.70
CA ASP A 116 11.53 -4.31 30.24
C ASP A 116 10.04 -4.11 30.62
N ASN A 117 9.30 -3.40 29.79
CA ASN A 117 7.86 -3.22 30.00
C ASN A 117 7.07 -4.48 29.60
N THR A 118 6.06 -4.81 30.40
CA THR A 118 5.14 -5.92 30.11
C THR A 118 4.23 -5.57 28.93
N ILE A 119 4.22 -6.44 27.91
CA ILE A 119 3.37 -6.30 26.74
C ILE A 119 2.09 -7.11 26.98
N ASP A 120 0.96 -6.42 27.09
CA ASP A 120 -0.35 -7.07 27.18
C ASP A 120 -0.92 -7.28 25.77
N GLY A 121 -1.31 -8.51 25.46
CA GLY A 121 -1.89 -8.84 24.15
C GLY A 121 -1.07 -8.43 22.90
N GLY A 122 0.26 -8.27 23.00
CA GLY A 122 1.13 -7.83 21.90
C GLY A 122 1.12 -6.31 21.62
N ILE A 123 0.49 -5.52 22.49
CA ILE A 123 0.43 -4.06 22.43
C ILE A 123 1.13 -3.48 23.66
N LEU A 124 1.94 -2.45 23.44
CA LEU A 124 2.64 -1.70 24.48
C LEU A 124 2.20 -0.23 24.41
N ASP A 125 1.49 0.22 25.43
CA ASP A 125 1.05 1.62 25.56
C ASP A 125 2.05 2.41 26.41
N LEU A 126 2.55 3.51 25.85
CA LEU A 126 3.53 4.38 26.49
C LEU A 126 3.08 5.84 26.44
N SER A 127 3.55 6.62 27.41
CA SER A 127 3.33 8.05 27.46
C SER A 127 4.59 8.79 27.89
N HIS A 128 4.89 9.91 27.24
CA HIS A 128 6.06 10.73 27.51
C HIS A 128 5.68 12.22 27.62
N PRO A 129 5.90 12.88 28.77
CA PRO A 129 5.68 14.32 28.90
C PRO A 129 6.78 15.10 28.18
N ILE A 130 6.39 16.00 27.27
CA ILE A 130 7.33 16.91 26.60
C ILE A 130 7.51 18.16 27.48
N ILE A 131 8.76 18.62 27.62
CA ILE A 131 9.07 19.86 28.35
C ILE A 131 8.47 21.09 27.64
N PRO A 132 7.99 22.11 28.37
CA PRO A 132 7.47 23.35 27.77
C PRO A 132 8.46 24.10 26.88
N GLU A 133 9.76 23.96 27.16
CA GLU A 133 10.86 24.61 26.42
C GLU A 133 11.37 23.77 25.24
N ALA A 134 10.64 22.72 24.85
CA ALA A 134 11.04 21.86 23.74
C ALA A 134 11.13 22.64 22.43
N ALA A 135 12.21 22.40 21.67
CA ALA A 135 12.40 22.99 20.36
C ALA A 135 11.27 22.57 19.39
N GLN A 136 10.86 23.49 18.53
CA GLN A 136 9.88 23.18 17.49
C GLN A 136 10.57 22.40 16.36
N GLY A 137 9.98 21.29 15.92
CA GLY A 137 10.57 20.43 14.90
C GLY A 137 9.94 19.05 14.82
N SER A 138 10.50 18.21 13.95
CA SER A 138 10.11 16.80 13.79
C SER A 138 10.90 15.93 14.77
N TYR A 139 10.19 15.19 15.61
CA TYR A 139 10.73 14.23 16.56
C TYR A 139 10.48 12.81 16.08
N VAL A 140 11.39 11.89 16.39
CA VAL A 140 11.30 10.50 15.92
C VAL A 140 11.33 9.55 17.10
N ILE A 141 10.30 8.72 17.21
CA ILE A 141 10.25 7.57 18.10
C ILE A 141 10.96 6.44 17.37
N THR A 142 11.98 5.89 18.01
CA THR A 142 12.71 4.73 17.49
C THR A 142 12.52 3.56 18.43
N ALA A 143 12.28 2.37 17.89
CA ALA A 143 12.19 1.11 18.62
C ALA A 143 13.14 0.11 17.96
N THR A 144 13.88 -0.65 18.76
CA THR A 144 14.88 -1.60 18.26
C THR A 144 14.51 -2.98 18.76
N THR A 145 14.44 -3.97 17.87
CA THR A 145 14.10 -5.36 18.22
C THR A 145 15.34 -6.17 18.62
N GLU A 146 15.17 -7.32 19.26
CA GLU A 146 16.26 -8.24 19.64
C GLU A 146 17.08 -8.71 18.42
N GLN A 147 16.47 -8.72 17.22
CA GLN A 147 17.13 -9.08 15.96
C GLN A 147 17.90 -7.89 15.34
N GLY A 148 17.85 -6.72 15.98
CA GLY A 148 18.51 -5.50 15.53
C GLY A 148 17.71 -4.69 14.50
N GLU A 149 16.46 -5.05 14.24
CA GLU A 149 15.59 -4.28 13.34
C GLU A 149 15.15 -2.99 14.04
N GLN A 150 15.26 -1.86 13.32
CA GLN A 150 14.86 -0.56 13.85
C GLN A 150 13.58 -0.09 13.17
N VAL A 151 12.55 0.18 13.96
CA VAL A 151 11.31 0.81 13.51
C VAL A 151 11.27 2.25 13.99
N GLN A 152 10.86 3.15 13.10
CA GLN A 152 10.83 4.57 13.36
C GLN A 152 9.46 5.15 13.02
N HIS A 153 9.00 6.10 13.84
CA HIS A 153 7.78 6.86 13.60
C HIS A 153 8.00 8.31 13.98
N SER A 154 7.70 9.22 13.06
CA SER A 154 7.88 10.66 13.27
C SER A 154 6.60 11.36 13.72
N PHE A 155 6.76 12.38 14.54
CA PHE A 155 5.69 13.30 14.94
C PHE A 155 6.23 14.72 15.08
N ASP A 156 5.38 15.72 14.88
CA ASP A 156 5.80 17.12 14.92
C ASP A 156 5.48 17.78 16.26
N ILE A 157 6.41 18.60 16.75
CA ILE A 157 6.18 19.53 17.86
C ILE A 157 6.17 20.94 17.31
N LYS A 158 5.02 21.62 17.40
CA LYS A 158 4.87 23.01 16.99
C LYS A 158 3.81 23.70 17.81
N GLU A 159 4.03 24.99 18.05
CA GLU A 159 3.00 25.82 18.64
C GLU A 159 1.92 26.08 17.60
N TYR A 160 0.70 25.63 17.89
CA TYR A 160 -0.40 25.67 16.95
C TYR A 160 -1.70 26.08 17.63
N VAL A 161 -2.47 26.91 16.93
CA VAL A 161 -3.85 27.25 17.29
C VAL A 161 -4.77 26.47 16.36
N LEU A 162 -5.76 25.75 16.91
CA LEU A 162 -6.76 25.08 16.08
C LEU A 162 -7.42 26.12 15.16
N PRO A 163 -7.30 25.99 13.82
CA PRO A 163 -7.94 26.89 12.89
C PRO A 163 -9.43 26.70 13.03
N LYS A 164 -10.15 27.82 12.95
CA LYS A 164 -11.61 27.84 13.11
C LYS A 164 -12.31 27.16 11.93
N TYR A 165 -11.67 27.15 10.76
CA TYR A 165 -12.18 26.57 9.54
C TYR A 165 -11.05 25.98 8.67
N GLU A 166 -11.41 25.17 7.69
CA GLU A 166 -10.50 24.58 6.70
C GLU A 166 -10.86 25.11 5.31
N VAL A 167 -9.84 25.40 4.49
CA VAL A 167 -9.99 25.81 3.09
C VAL A 167 -9.59 24.64 2.20
N LYS A 168 -10.55 24.10 1.45
CA LYS A 168 -10.33 23.00 0.50
C LYS A 168 -10.37 23.53 -0.92
N VAL A 169 -9.30 23.30 -1.67
CA VAL A 169 -9.22 23.57 -3.10
C VAL A 169 -9.42 22.25 -3.84
N GLN A 170 -10.39 22.22 -4.73
CA GLN A 170 -10.73 21.08 -5.58
C GLN A 170 -10.34 21.41 -7.01
N LEU A 171 -9.58 20.51 -7.61
CA LEU A 171 -9.14 20.53 -9.01
C LEU A 171 -9.61 19.25 -9.68
N PRO A 172 -9.68 19.22 -11.03
CA PRO A 172 -9.74 17.94 -11.74
C PRO A 172 -8.53 17.08 -11.35
N ASN A 173 -8.69 15.75 -11.39
CA ASN A 173 -7.60 14.84 -11.02
C ASN A 173 -6.43 14.90 -12.03
N VAL A 174 -6.74 15.12 -13.30
CA VAL A 174 -5.79 15.16 -14.41
C VAL A 174 -6.25 16.22 -15.41
N ILE A 175 -5.33 17.05 -15.89
CA ILE A 175 -5.52 17.97 -17.02
C ILE A 175 -4.73 17.43 -18.22
N THR A 176 -5.35 17.40 -19.39
CA THR A 176 -4.74 16.90 -20.62
C THR A 176 -4.25 18.05 -21.51
N ILE A 177 -3.38 17.72 -22.46
CA ILE A 177 -2.90 18.67 -23.49
C ILE A 177 -4.00 19.23 -24.40
N LEU A 178 -5.14 18.53 -24.52
CA LEU A 178 -6.26 18.96 -25.37
C LEU A 178 -7.24 19.89 -24.64
N ASP A 179 -7.15 19.98 -23.31
CA ASP A 179 -8.07 20.79 -22.53
C ASP A 179 -7.75 22.27 -22.72
N LYS A 180 -8.79 23.04 -23.11
CA LYS A 180 -8.68 24.49 -23.27
C LYS A 180 -8.94 25.23 -21.96
N GLU A 181 -9.80 24.68 -21.11
CA GLU A 181 -10.23 25.30 -19.87
C GLU A 181 -10.14 24.29 -18.72
N ALA A 182 -9.76 24.76 -17.54
CA ALA A 182 -9.82 24.00 -16.30
C ALA A 182 -10.63 24.75 -15.25
N GLU A 183 -11.58 24.06 -14.63
CA GLU A 183 -12.34 24.59 -13.50
C GLU A 183 -11.69 24.18 -12.18
N PHE A 184 -11.54 25.13 -11.26
CA PHE A 184 -11.18 24.84 -9.87
C PHE A 184 -12.22 25.41 -8.92
N LYS A 185 -12.43 24.73 -7.80
CA LYS A 185 -13.42 25.09 -6.79
C LYS A 185 -12.76 25.26 -5.43
N VAL A 186 -12.99 26.40 -4.79
CA VAL A 186 -12.48 26.70 -3.44
C VAL A 186 -13.65 26.71 -2.47
N CYS A 187 -13.55 25.94 -1.39
CA CYS A 187 -14.58 25.83 -0.36
C CYS A 187 -14.01 26.07 1.03
N GLY A 188 -14.66 26.94 1.81
CA GLY A 188 -14.38 27.17 3.23
C GLY A 188 -15.43 26.50 4.11
N LYS A 189 -14.99 25.70 5.08
CA LYS A 189 -15.88 25.01 6.02
C LYS A 189 -15.35 25.06 7.44
N TYR A 190 -16.17 25.48 8.40
CA TYR A 190 -15.79 25.45 9.82
C TYR A 190 -15.60 24.01 10.31
N THR A 191 -14.86 23.85 11.41
CA THR A 191 -14.62 22.53 12.04
C THR A 191 -15.92 21.80 12.44
N TYR A 192 -16.99 22.55 12.76
CA TYR A 192 -18.32 22.03 13.06
C TYR A 192 -19.24 21.88 11.83
N GLY A 193 -18.73 22.22 10.64
CA GLY A 193 -19.32 21.86 9.36
C GLY A 193 -20.20 22.89 8.66
N LYS A 194 -20.38 24.10 9.22
CA LYS A 194 -21.07 25.19 8.50
C LYS A 194 -20.16 25.81 7.42
N PRO A 195 -20.73 26.39 6.36
CA PRO A 195 -19.97 27.08 5.32
C PRO A 195 -19.39 28.41 5.83
N VAL A 196 -18.22 28.79 5.31
CA VAL A 196 -17.56 30.07 5.59
C VAL A 196 -17.84 31.02 4.43
N VAL A 197 -18.37 32.21 4.73
CA VAL A 197 -18.57 33.26 3.72
C VAL A 197 -17.46 34.30 3.83
N GLY A 198 -16.75 34.53 2.74
CA GLY A 198 -15.55 35.37 2.71
C GLY A 198 -15.09 35.74 1.31
N SER A 199 -14.02 36.53 1.25
CA SER A 199 -13.28 36.84 0.03
C SER A 199 -12.14 35.85 -0.19
N VAL A 200 -11.98 35.37 -1.41
CA VAL A 200 -10.94 34.41 -1.82
C VAL A 200 -9.95 35.10 -2.74
N LYS A 201 -8.66 34.95 -2.44
CA LYS A 201 -7.56 35.24 -3.37
C LYS A 201 -6.94 33.92 -3.80
N ALA A 202 -7.13 33.53 -5.05
CA ALA A 202 -6.58 32.29 -5.59
C ALA A 202 -5.49 32.59 -6.62
N VAL A 203 -4.43 31.78 -6.61
CA VAL A 203 -3.30 31.85 -7.52
C VAL A 203 -3.17 30.50 -8.19
N PHE A 204 -3.41 30.45 -9.51
CA PHE A 204 -3.25 29.25 -10.33
C PHE A 204 -1.90 29.32 -11.04
N CYS A 205 -1.01 28.37 -10.76
CA CYS A 205 0.38 28.38 -11.23
C CYS A 205 0.78 27.09 -11.93
N ARG A 206 1.64 27.23 -12.95
CA ARG A 206 2.48 26.16 -13.49
C ARG A 206 3.95 26.52 -13.26
N ARG A 207 4.64 25.68 -12.47
CA ARG A 207 6.03 25.94 -12.08
C ARG A 207 7.01 25.54 -13.18
N ALA A 208 7.99 26.37 -13.42
CA ALA A 208 9.09 26.12 -14.34
C ALA A 208 10.09 25.11 -13.76
N PHE A 209 10.70 24.29 -14.63
CA PHE A 209 11.78 23.41 -14.22
C PHE A 209 13.06 24.22 -14.02
N ARG A 210 13.58 24.27 -12.78
CA ARG A 210 14.83 24.97 -12.44
C ARG A 210 16.00 23.97 -12.42
N GLY A 211 16.65 23.78 -13.56
CA GLY A 211 17.87 22.99 -13.67
C GLY A 211 19.12 23.85 -13.47
N TYR A 212 20.08 23.38 -12.66
CA TYR A 212 21.35 24.10 -12.38
C TYR A 212 22.21 24.40 -13.62
N TRP A 213 21.98 23.72 -14.75
CA TRP A 213 22.85 23.76 -15.94
C TRP A 213 22.33 24.63 -17.10
N TYR A 214 21.10 25.15 -17.03
CA TYR A 214 20.50 25.93 -18.11
C TYR A 214 20.49 27.43 -17.76
N GLY A 215 21.25 28.23 -18.52
CA GLY A 215 21.41 29.67 -18.31
C GLY A 215 20.16 30.53 -18.46
N ASN A 216 19.03 29.95 -18.89
CA ASN A 216 17.72 30.60 -18.91
C ASN A 216 16.75 29.82 -18.00
N SER A 217 16.52 30.32 -16.78
CA SER A 217 15.43 29.83 -15.94
C SER A 217 14.12 30.33 -16.54
N TYR A 218 13.28 29.41 -17.03
CA TYR A 218 11.88 29.73 -17.30
C TYR A 218 11.26 30.34 -16.04
N GLN A 219 10.41 31.35 -16.21
CA GLN A 219 9.65 31.97 -15.12
C GLN A 219 8.38 31.16 -14.85
N ASP A 220 7.95 31.13 -13.59
CA ASP A 220 6.70 30.50 -13.18
C ASP A 220 5.52 31.27 -13.80
N VAL A 221 4.57 30.55 -14.42
CA VAL A 221 3.39 31.16 -15.05
C VAL A 221 2.24 31.06 -14.07
N CYS A 222 1.78 32.21 -13.58
CA CYS A 222 0.73 32.29 -12.56
C CYS A 222 -0.34 33.30 -12.94
N LYS A 223 -1.60 32.97 -12.63
CA LYS A 223 -2.77 33.86 -12.76
C LYS A 223 -3.46 34.02 -11.43
N ASN A 224 -3.77 35.27 -11.10
CA ASN A 224 -4.39 35.65 -9.85
C ASN A 224 -5.89 35.89 -10.07
N PHE A 225 -6.72 35.35 -9.18
CA PHE A 225 -8.16 35.48 -9.19
C PHE A 225 -8.63 36.04 -7.84
N GLN A 226 -9.53 37.02 -7.90
CA GLN A 226 -10.23 37.54 -6.72
C GLN A 226 -11.70 37.15 -6.83
N LEU A 227 -12.17 36.34 -5.89
CA LEU A 227 -13.49 35.74 -5.90
C LEU A 227 -14.19 35.98 -4.57
N THR A 228 -15.50 35.82 -4.55
CA THR A 228 -16.31 35.79 -3.33
C THR A 228 -17.01 34.44 -3.22
N THR A 229 -17.13 33.92 -1.99
CA THR A 229 -17.85 32.67 -1.75
C THR A 229 -19.35 32.90 -1.68
N ASP A 230 -20.12 31.95 -2.22
CA ASP A 230 -21.58 31.95 -2.11
C ASP A 230 -22.06 31.60 -0.69
N LYS A 231 -23.39 31.61 -0.49
CA LYS A 231 -24.04 31.10 0.75
C LYS A 231 -23.68 29.65 1.08
N SER A 232 -23.22 28.88 0.09
CA SER A 232 -22.73 27.51 0.24
C SER A 232 -21.29 27.42 0.78
N GLY A 233 -20.60 28.55 0.91
CA GLY A 233 -19.20 28.64 1.33
C GLY A 233 -18.20 28.19 0.27
N CYS A 234 -18.64 28.05 -0.97
CA CYS A 234 -17.81 27.67 -2.10
C CYS A 234 -17.85 28.72 -3.20
N THR A 235 -16.82 28.71 -4.06
CA THR A 235 -16.74 29.48 -5.30
C THR A 235 -16.01 28.63 -6.35
N SER A 236 -16.38 28.78 -7.62
CA SER A 236 -15.78 28.08 -8.75
C SER A 236 -15.30 29.08 -9.80
N GLN A 237 -14.14 28.81 -10.38
CA GLN A 237 -13.53 29.64 -11.40
C GLN A 237 -12.97 28.78 -12.53
N THR A 238 -13.24 29.17 -13.76
CA THR A 238 -12.65 28.59 -14.97
C THR A 238 -11.40 29.35 -15.35
N VAL A 239 -10.37 28.62 -15.77
CA VAL A 239 -9.05 29.14 -16.16
C VAL A 239 -8.78 28.69 -17.58
N ASP A 240 -8.44 29.64 -18.46
CA ASP A 240 -7.96 29.35 -19.80
C ASP A 240 -6.52 28.81 -19.73
N LEU A 241 -6.32 27.59 -20.22
CA LEU A 241 -5.03 26.90 -20.20
C LEU A 241 -4.10 27.32 -21.33
N SER A 242 -4.60 28.06 -22.31
CA SER A 242 -3.83 28.55 -23.47
C SER A 242 -2.61 29.38 -23.04
N GLU A 243 -2.74 30.12 -21.94
CA GLU A 243 -1.69 30.99 -21.38
C GLU A 243 -0.59 30.22 -20.63
N PHE A 244 -0.77 28.93 -20.35
CA PHE A 244 0.14 28.12 -19.52
C PHE A 244 1.14 27.26 -20.33
N PHE A 245 1.25 27.52 -21.63
CA PHE A 245 2.21 26.87 -22.53
C PHE A 245 2.23 25.33 -22.45
N LEU A 246 1.07 24.66 -22.60
CA LEU A 246 0.93 23.20 -22.47
C LEU A 246 2.00 22.41 -23.23
N ASN A 247 2.37 22.85 -24.43
CA ASN A 247 3.33 22.18 -25.32
C ASN A 247 4.82 22.40 -24.96
N LYS A 248 5.15 23.25 -23.97
CA LYS A 248 6.54 23.51 -23.60
C LYS A 248 7.02 22.55 -22.51
N SER A 249 8.15 21.90 -22.75
CA SER A 249 8.83 20.98 -21.83
C SER A 249 9.61 21.66 -20.69
N GLY A 250 9.68 23.00 -20.67
CA GLY A 250 10.39 23.76 -19.63
C GLY A 250 9.66 23.88 -18.29
N TYR A 251 8.51 23.21 -18.13
CA TYR A 251 7.63 23.30 -16.97
C TYR A 251 7.37 21.94 -16.36
N HIS A 252 6.98 21.91 -15.08
CA HIS A 252 6.53 20.68 -14.44
C HIS A 252 5.19 20.22 -15.03
N ASP A 253 5.01 18.89 -15.08
CA ASP A 253 3.78 18.20 -15.47
C ASP A 253 2.72 18.22 -14.35
N SER A 254 2.53 19.39 -13.76
CA SER A 254 1.53 19.60 -12.72
C SER A 254 1.16 21.06 -12.58
N PHE A 255 -0.12 21.32 -12.29
CA PHE A 255 -0.62 22.63 -11.91
C PHE A 255 -0.82 22.70 -10.41
N GLN A 256 -0.56 23.87 -9.83
CA GLN A 256 -0.74 24.13 -8.40
C GLN A 256 -1.65 25.33 -8.22
N VAL A 257 -2.62 25.19 -7.32
CA VAL A 257 -3.47 26.29 -6.89
C VAL A 257 -3.24 26.57 -5.44
N GLU A 258 -2.98 27.83 -5.11
CA GLU A 258 -2.89 28.34 -3.74
C GLU A 258 -4.04 29.33 -3.54
N ALA A 259 -4.87 29.11 -2.53
CA ALA A 259 -6.02 29.95 -2.22
C ALA A 259 -5.95 30.47 -0.79
N GLU A 260 -6.20 31.76 -0.61
CA GLU A 260 -6.34 32.43 0.68
C GLU A 260 -7.80 32.86 0.84
N LEU A 261 -8.48 32.34 1.86
CA LEU A 261 -9.86 32.70 2.20
C LEU A 261 -9.84 33.60 3.43
N GLN A 262 -10.41 34.80 3.32
CA GLN A 262 -10.61 35.75 4.40
C GLN A 262 -12.09 35.82 4.78
N GLU A 263 -12.41 35.51 6.03
CA GLU A 263 -13.79 35.53 6.54
C GLU A 263 -14.29 36.97 6.77
N PHE A 264 -15.51 37.29 6.32
CA PHE A 264 -16.06 38.65 6.47
C PHE A 264 -16.37 39.06 7.92
N GLY A 265 -16.69 38.11 8.80
CA GLY A 265 -17.07 38.42 10.18
C GLY A 265 -15.88 38.68 11.11
N THR A 266 -14.82 37.89 11.00
CA THR A 266 -13.68 37.93 11.94
C THR A 266 -12.40 38.50 11.33
N GLY A 267 -12.33 38.64 10.01
CA GLY A 267 -11.12 39.04 9.29
C GLY A 267 -10.00 37.98 9.30
N VAL A 268 -10.22 36.82 9.92
CA VAL A 268 -9.25 35.71 9.94
C VAL A 268 -9.06 35.19 8.52
N THR A 269 -7.80 34.98 8.13
CA THR A 269 -7.42 34.46 6.81
C THR A 269 -6.72 33.11 6.95
N LEU A 270 -7.15 32.12 6.17
CA LEU A 270 -6.50 30.80 6.11
C LEU A 270 -6.18 30.43 4.66
N LYS A 271 -5.10 29.64 4.50
CA LYS A 271 -4.61 29.19 3.19
C LYS A 271 -4.98 27.74 2.93
N GLY A 272 -5.26 27.41 1.69
CA GLY A 272 -5.42 26.04 1.18
C GLY A 272 -4.65 25.88 -0.12
N SER A 273 -4.14 24.69 -0.40
CA SER A 273 -3.44 24.39 -1.65
C SER A 273 -3.88 23.05 -2.21
N ALA A 274 -3.83 22.94 -3.54
CA ALA A 274 -4.08 21.69 -4.26
C ALA A 274 -3.18 21.59 -5.49
N ARG A 275 -2.93 20.36 -5.93
CA ARG A 275 -2.10 20.06 -7.10
C ARG A 275 -2.84 19.04 -7.97
N THR A 276 -2.80 19.26 -9.28
CA THR A 276 -3.27 18.30 -10.29
C THR A 276 -2.12 17.91 -11.20
N SER A 277 -2.11 16.67 -11.68
CA SER A 277 -1.17 16.23 -12.70
C SER A 277 -1.60 16.74 -14.08
N PHE A 278 -0.59 16.94 -14.93
CA PHE A 278 -0.76 17.19 -16.35
C PHE A 278 -0.24 15.97 -17.12
N THR A 279 -0.94 15.55 -18.17
CA THR A 279 -0.50 14.45 -19.02
C THR A 279 -0.64 14.77 -20.51
N ASN A 280 0.36 14.36 -21.28
CA ASN A 280 0.31 14.34 -22.74
C ASN A 280 -0.30 13.03 -23.28
N ASP A 281 -0.36 11.99 -22.43
CA ASP A 281 -0.89 10.69 -22.81
C ASP A 281 -2.41 10.70 -22.72
N ILE A 282 -3.05 10.86 -23.89
CA ILE A 282 -4.51 10.88 -23.99
C ILE A 282 -5.09 9.47 -23.80
N ARG A 283 -4.34 8.44 -24.22
CA ARG A 283 -4.78 7.03 -24.17
C ARG A 283 -3.60 6.12 -23.86
N THR A 284 -3.74 5.33 -22.82
CA THR A 284 -2.80 4.25 -22.48
C THR A 284 -3.48 2.93 -22.80
N VAL A 285 -2.80 2.09 -23.59
CA VAL A 285 -3.24 0.74 -23.93
C VAL A 285 -2.44 -0.22 -23.05
N THR A 286 -3.11 -1.01 -22.23
CA THR A 286 -2.47 -2.01 -21.36
C THR A 286 -2.98 -3.40 -21.65
N PHE A 287 -2.14 -4.41 -21.44
CA PHE A 287 -2.55 -5.82 -21.54
C PHE A 287 -2.94 -6.33 -20.14
N GLU A 288 -4.12 -6.94 -20.01
CA GLU A 288 -4.63 -7.48 -18.74
C GLU A 288 -4.36 -8.97 -18.57
N ASP A 289 -4.57 -9.75 -19.62
CA ASP A 289 -4.41 -11.21 -19.62
C ASP A 289 -3.38 -11.59 -20.69
N GLU A 290 -2.09 -11.42 -20.36
CA GLU A 290 -0.98 -11.86 -21.21
C GLU A 290 -0.33 -13.10 -20.58
N PRO A 291 -0.29 -14.26 -21.27
CA PRO A 291 0.43 -15.41 -20.74
C PRO A 291 1.94 -15.14 -20.79
N ALA A 292 2.64 -15.45 -19.70
CA ALA A 292 4.06 -15.15 -19.54
C ALA A 292 4.99 -15.84 -20.57
N SER A 293 4.49 -16.88 -21.26
CA SER A 293 5.24 -17.57 -22.30
C SER A 293 4.31 -18.10 -23.40
N TYR A 294 4.79 -18.04 -24.64
CA TYR A 294 4.10 -18.61 -25.81
C TYR A 294 4.37 -20.12 -25.91
N LYS A 295 3.31 -20.91 -26.14
CA LYS A 295 3.39 -22.37 -26.31
C LYS A 295 3.10 -22.72 -27.78
N PRO A 296 4.06 -23.33 -28.51
CA PRO A 296 3.85 -23.70 -29.90
C PRO A 296 2.62 -24.61 -30.08
N GLY A 297 1.76 -24.30 -31.06
CA GLY A 297 0.54 -25.06 -31.35
C GLY A 297 -0.71 -24.64 -30.55
N ILE A 298 -0.57 -23.70 -29.61
CA ILE A 298 -1.68 -23.08 -28.87
C ILE A 298 -1.79 -21.62 -29.32
N ALA A 299 -3.00 -21.16 -29.65
CA ALA A 299 -3.21 -19.76 -30.03
C ALA A 299 -2.88 -18.83 -28.86
N PHE A 300 -2.09 -17.78 -29.14
CA PHE A 300 -1.77 -16.76 -28.15
C PHE A 300 -2.92 -15.76 -28.07
N GLU A 301 -3.73 -15.88 -27.03
CA GLU A 301 -4.85 -14.96 -26.76
C GLU A 301 -4.40 -13.92 -25.72
N GLY A 302 -4.55 -12.63 -26.05
CA GLY A 302 -4.23 -11.52 -25.16
C GLY A 302 -5.43 -10.58 -25.03
N LYS A 303 -5.76 -10.18 -23.79
CA LYS A 303 -6.83 -9.20 -23.55
C LYS A 303 -6.24 -7.81 -23.37
N VAL A 304 -6.68 -6.88 -24.21
CA VAL A 304 -6.29 -5.47 -24.15
C VAL A 304 -7.31 -4.69 -23.34
N ASN A 305 -6.86 -3.91 -22.37
CA ASN A 305 -7.65 -2.90 -21.70
C ASN A 305 -7.28 -1.51 -22.26
N MET A 306 -8.31 -0.82 -22.73
CA MET A 306 -8.26 0.60 -23.07
C MET A 306 -9.18 1.34 -22.11
N ASN A 307 -8.62 2.23 -21.30
CA ASN A 307 -9.42 3.25 -20.60
C ASN A 307 -9.81 4.30 -21.68
N TYR A 308 -10.96 4.33 -22.38
CA TYR A 308 -12.36 3.94 -22.15
C TYR A 308 -13.10 3.43 -23.43
N THR A 309 -14.28 2.83 -23.19
CA THR A 309 -15.34 2.27 -24.09
C THR A 309 -15.00 1.02 -24.92
N PHE A 310 -15.54 -0.10 -24.45
CA PHE A 310 -15.44 -1.45 -24.98
C PHE A 310 -15.62 -1.58 -26.50
N LYS A 311 -14.68 -2.27 -27.14
CA LYS A 311 -14.97 -3.19 -28.24
C LYS A 311 -14.16 -4.47 -28.04
N ARG A 312 -14.85 -5.57 -27.70
CA ARG A 312 -14.28 -6.92 -27.72
C ARG A 312 -14.03 -7.29 -29.18
N VAL A 313 -12.78 -7.53 -29.55
CA VAL A 313 -12.43 -8.19 -30.81
C VAL A 313 -12.17 -9.65 -30.45
N PHE A 314 -13.04 -10.54 -30.90
CA PHE A 314 -12.82 -11.98 -30.84
C PHE A 314 -12.34 -12.45 -32.21
N ILE A 315 -11.20 -13.12 -32.26
CA ILE A 315 -10.77 -13.90 -33.41
C ILE A 315 -10.84 -15.35 -32.98
N PHE A 316 -11.73 -16.13 -33.58
CA PHE A 316 -11.89 -17.56 -33.32
C PHE A 316 -11.25 -18.37 -34.45
N PHE A 317 -10.39 -19.32 -34.08
CA PHE A 317 -10.05 -20.47 -34.92
C PHE A 317 -10.28 -21.77 -34.12
N PRO A 318 -10.76 -22.85 -34.76
CA PRO A 318 -11.12 -24.07 -34.07
C PRO A 318 -9.85 -24.87 -33.72
N VAL A 319 -9.67 -25.12 -32.42
CA VAL A 319 -8.72 -26.11 -31.90
C VAL A 319 -9.53 -27.01 -30.96
N ASN A 320 -9.18 -28.29 -30.85
CA ASN A 320 -9.80 -29.22 -29.90
C ASN A 320 -9.62 -28.69 -28.47
N LYS A 321 -10.66 -28.03 -27.94
CA LYS A 321 -10.67 -27.39 -26.61
C LYS A 321 -11.32 -28.33 -25.60
N GLY A 322 -10.59 -28.68 -24.55
CA GLY A 322 -11.15 -29.17 -23.29
C GLY A 322 -11.09 -28.07 -22.25
N VAL A 323 -12.16 -27.84 -21.50
CA VAL A 323 -12.20 -26.83 -20.43
C VAL A 323 -12.14 -27.53 -19.08
N LEU A 324 -11.07 -27.31 -18.32
CA LEU A 324 -10.94 -27.74 -16.94
C LEU A 324 -11.25 -26.55 -16.01
N THR A 325 -12.28 -26.67 -15.18
CA THR A 325 -12.64 -25.63 -14.21
C THR A 325 -12.34 -26.13 -12.80
N ILE A 326 -11.43 -25.45 -12.10
CA ILE A 326 -11.02 -25.79 -10.74
C ILE A 326 -11.51 -24.68 -9.80
N PRO A 327 -12.48 -24.95 -8.89
CA PRO A 327 -12.92 -23.96 -7.93
C PRO A 327 -11.89 -23.80 -6.81
N LEU A 328 -11.32 -22.59 -6.67
CA LEU A 328 -10.42 -22.25 -5.56
C LEU A 328 -11.23 -21.90 -4.30
N ARG A 329 -10.86 -22.48 -3.16
CA ARG A 329 -11.44 -22.18 -1.84
C ARG A 329 -10.41 -21.48 -0.96
N GLN A 330 -10.87 -20.62 -0.04
CA GLN A 330 -10.02 -19.89 0.92
C GLN A 330 -8.97 -18.96 0.29
N VAL A 331 -9.28 -18.34 -0.85
CA VAL A 331 -8.37 -17.49 -1.64
C VAL A 331 -7.74 -16.36 -0.80
N VAL A 332 -8.44 -15.86 0.23
CA VAL A 332 -7.95 -14.80 1.14
C VAL A 332 -6.68 -15.20 1.90
N LYS A 333 -6.46 -16.49 2.18
CA LYS A 333 -5.24 -16.98 2.84
C LYS A 333 -4.02 -17.04 1.90
N LEU A 334 -4.25 -16.87 0.60
CA LEU A 334 -3.23 -16.93 -0.45
C LEU A 334 -2.82 -15.51 -0.89
N ALA A 335 -3.21 -14.47 -0.16
CA ALA A 335 -2.78 -13.10 -0.44
C ALA A 335 -1.27 -12.92 -0.16
N PRO A 336 -0.55 -12.08 -0.92
CA PRO A 336 -1.03 -11.20 -2.01
C PRO A 336 -1.23 -11.90 -3.36
N VAL A 337 -0.64 -13.08 -3.59
CA VAL A 337 -0.67 -13.77 -4.88
C VAL A 337 -0.98 -15.25 -4.68
N ALA A 338 -2.10 -15.69 -5.23
CA ALA A 338 -2.46 -17.10 -5.30
C ALA A 338 -1.86 -17.73 -6.56
N GLN A 339 -0.76 -18.45 -6.40
CA GLN A 339 -0.17 -19.23 -7.48
C GLN A 339 -0.89 -20.58 -7.63
N VAL A 340 -1.38 -20.86 -8.83
CA VAL A 340 -2.01 -22.13 -9.19
C VAL A 340 -1.10 -22.87 -10.16
N LEU A 341 -0.69 -24.09 -9.80
CA LEU A 341 0.09 -25.00 -10.63
C LEU A 341 -0.79 -26.19 -11.04
N VAL A 342 -0.87 -26.47 -12.33
CA VAL A 342 -1.53 -27.66 -12.88
C VAL A 342 -0.47 -28.49 -13.59
N TYR A 343 -0.39 -29.78 -13.28
CA TYR A 343 0.55 -30.69 -13.94
C TYR A 343 -0.11 -32.02 -14.25
N THR A 344 0.41 -32.70 -15.27
CA THR A 344 0.05 -34.07 -15.63
C THR A 344 1.33 -34.89 -15.84
N VAL A 345 1.31 -36.16 -15.45
CA VAL A 345 2.42 -37.09 -15.64
C VAL A 345 1.98 -38.10 -16.69
N MET A 346 2.70 -38.14 -17.81
CA MET A 346 2.43 -39.06 -18.90
C MET A 346 2.93 -40.46 -18.54
N PRO A 347 2.35 -41.54 -19.12
CA PRO A 347 2.80 -42.92 -18.88
C PRO A 347 4.27 -43.16 -19.20
N GLY A 348 4.88 -42.35 -20.08
CA GLY A 348 6.31 -42.37 -20.38
C GLY A 348 7.21 -41.76 -19.31
N GLY A 349 6.65 -41.27 -18.19
CA GLY A 349 7.40 -40.68 -17.07
C GLY A 349 7.68 -39.18 -17.20
N GLU A 350 7.41 -38.58 -18.35
CA GLU A 350 7.51 -37.13 -18.55
C GLU A 350 6.34 -36.39 -17.89
N ALA A 351 6.61 -35.22 -17.32
CA ALA A 351 5.60 -34.36 -16.72
C ALA A 351 5.45 -33.05 -17.50
N VAL A 352 4.22 -32.65 -17.76
CA VAL A 352 3.87 -31.35 -18.35
C VAL A 352 3.17 -30.53 -17.29
N ALA A 353 3.63 -29.30 -17.04
CA ALA A 353 3.07 -28.41 -16.03
C ALA A 353 2.84 -27.00 -16.58
N ASP A 354 1.89 -26.30 -15.98
CA ASP A 354 1.60 -24.90 -16.23
C ASP A 354 1.24 -24.19 -14.93
N SER A 355 1.60 -22.92 -14.80
CA SER A 355 1.24 -22.12 -13.63
C SER A 355 0.67 -20.75 -14.01
N LYS A 356 -0.26 -20.27 -13.18
CA LYS A 356 -0.79 -18.91 -13.28
C LYS A 356 -0.91 -18.29 -11.89
N ASP A 357 -0.45 -17.05 -11.80
CA ASP A 357 -0.52 -16.25 -10.60
C ASP A 357 -1.77 -15.38 -10.62
N PHE A 358 -2.53 -15.38 -9.53
CA PHE A 358 -3.73 -14.58 -9.37
C PHE A 358 -3.52 -13.54 -8.26
N PRO A 359 -3.60 -12.24 -8.55
CA PRO A 359 -3.51 -11.22 -7.52
C PRO A 359 -4.75 -11.30 -6.62
N VAL A 360 -4.53 -11.41 -5.32
CA VAL A 360 -5.58 -11.44 -4.30
C VAL A 360 -5.53 -10.14 -3.51
N GLN A 361 -6.69 -9.53 -3.32
CA GLN A 361 -6.79 -8.30 -2.54
C GLN A 361 -6.30 -8.53 -1.10
N LEU A 362 -5.33 -7.72 -0.67
CA LEU A 362 -4.83 -7.70 0.69
C LEU A 362 -5.96 -7.32 1.67
N CYS A 363 -6.37 -8.28 2.50
CA CYS A 363 -7.46 -8.13 3.46
C CYS A 363 -7.01 -8.65 4.83
N LEU A 364 -7.35 -7.95 5.91
CA LEU A 364 -7.14 -8.44 7.26
C LEU A 364 -8.22 -9.46 7.64
N SER A 365 -7.83 -10.50 8.37
CA SER A 365 -8.75 -11.53 8.88
C SER A 365 -9.81 -10.96 9.84
N ASN A 366 -9.44 -9.95 10.63
CA ASN A 366 -10.35 -9.29 11.57
C ASN A 366 -11.14 -8.17 10.88
N LYS A 367 -12.48 -8.25 10.91
CA LYS A 367 -13.39 -7.25 10.32
C LYS A 367 -13.81 -6.22 11.37
N VAL A 368 -13.20 -5.04 11.33
CA VAL A 368 -13.50 -3.94 12.25
C VAL A 368 -14.59 -3.03 11.67
N LYS A 369 -15.58 -2.63 12.49
CA LYS A 369 -16.60 -1.64 12.14
C LYS A 369 -16.81 -0.66 13.28
N GLU A 370 -16.61 0.62 13.02
CA GLU A 370 -16.91 1.70 13.96
C GLU A 370 -18.25 2.34 13.64
N ARG A 371 -19.02 2.72 14.68
CA ARG A 371 -20.31 3.39 14.53
C ARG A 371 -20.36 4.61 15.44
N HIS A 372 -20.76 5.75 14.89
CA HIS A 372 -21.00 6.98 15.64
C HIS A 372 -22.43 7.45 15.44
N ARG A 373 -23.08 7.91 16.51
CA ARG A 373 -24.40 8.55 16.45
C ARG A 373 -24.20 10.07 16.36
N LYS A 374 -24.50 10.66 15.21
CA LYS A 374 -24.49 12.13 15.05
C LYS A 374 -25.67 12.72 15.82
N LYS A 375 -25.42 13.64 16.76
CA LYS A 375 -26.46 14.50 17.32
C LYS A 375 -26.74 15.63 16.33
N SER A 376 -27.92 15.61 15.71
CA SER A 376 -28.45 16.76 14.97
C SER A 376 -28.98 17.77 15.98
N HIS A 377 -28.16 18.74 16.37
CA HIS A 377 -28.70 19.94 17.01
C HIS A 377 -29.32 20.81 15.92
N ALA A 378 -30.61 20.62 15.68
CA ALA A 378 -31.45 21.64 15.05
C ALA A 378 -31.59 22.77 16.08
N PHE A 379 -30.83 23.85 15.91
CA PHE A 379 -31.20 25.12 16.52
C PHE A 379 -32.26 25.73 15.60
N THR A 380 -33.52 25.60 16.04
CA THR A 380 -34.66 26.40 15.56
C THR A 380 -34.47 27.87 15.86
#